data_AF-A0A1H1ICC1-F1
#
_entry.id   AF-A0A1H1ICC1-F1
#
_cell.length_a   1.000
_cell.length_b   1.000
_cell.length_c   1.000
_cell.angle_alpha   90.00
_cell.angle_beta   90.00
_cell.angle_gamma   90.00
#
_symmetry.space_group_name_H-M   'P 1'
#
loop_
_entity.id
_entity.type
_entity.pdbx_description
1 polymer ?
#
loop_
_entity_poly.entity_id
_entity_poly.type
_entity_poly.pdbx_seq_one_letter_code
_entity_poly.pdbx_strand_id
1 'polypeptide(L)'
;MHRRHYLAAGSGLIPSIVGSTGVTASSERKSLQDEPEPLEFEGSGATVSDEFELEGGVTIAETAHDGESNFIVELIPTDGDLSELLVNVVGDFDGASGVLAEAGTYLLDIDADGAWELEILQPRATEEEADTLPVELECEEPAWDGPFLFEGLGQANGTHEGSGNFIVEVLPQDGQFSDLVFNEIGQFEGETTFDIDGIGYVTIEADGPWSLTME
;
A
#
# COMPACT_ATOMS: atom_id res chain seq x y z
N MET A 1 -16.67 -2.64 -2.13
CA MET A 1 -16.07 -1.49 -2.84
C MET A 1 -16.25 -0.20 -2.04
N HIS A 2 -15.62 -0.12 -0.89
CA HIS A 2 -15.36 1.14 -0.20
C HIS A 2 -13.92 1.51 -0.51
N ARG A 3 -13.69 2.26 -1.60
CA ARG A 3 -12.51 3.14 -1.62
C ARG A 3 -12.63 3.99 -0.36
N ARG A 4 -11.81 3.75 0.66
CA ARG A 4 -11.69 4.64 1.81
C ARG A 4 -11.22 5.98 1.23
N HIS A 5 -12.16 6.90 1.02
CA HIS A 5 -11.86 8.22 0.49
C HIS A 5 -11.36 9.06 1.66
N TYR A 6 -10.05 9.31 1.71
CA TYR A 6 -9.52 10.39 2.52
C TYR A 6 -9.99 11.73 1.91
N LEU A 7 -10.53 12.61 2.75
CA LEU A 7 -11.21 13.84 2.33
C LEU A 7 -10.20 14.90 1.89
N ALA A 8 -9.83 14.92 0.60
CA ALA A 8 -9.25 16.10 -0.03
C ALA A 8 -10.38 17.06 -0.48
N ALA A 9 -10.50 18.20 0.19
CA ALA A 9 -11.51 19.21 -0.12
C ALA A 9 -11.11 20.07 -1.34
N GLY A 10 -11.61 19.71 -2.54
CA GLY A 10 -11.44 20.48 -3.78
C GLY A 10 -12.76 21.01 -4.35
N SER A 11 -12.99 22.32 -4.29
CA SER A 11 -14.16 22.99 -4.89
C SER A 11 -14.03 23.14 -6.42
N GLY A 12 -15.09 22.78 -7.16
CA GLY A 12 -15.05 22.66 -8.63
C GLY A 12 -15.44 23.89 -9.45
N LEU A 13 -15.44 23.72 -10.79
CA LEU A 13 -16.41 24.23 -11.78
C LEU A 13 -15.96 23.90 -13.23
N ILE A 14 -16.91 23.43 -14.06
CA ILE A 14 -16.76 23.11 -15.49
C ILE A 14 -17.22 24.28 -16.37
N PRO A 15 -16.63 24.47 -17.56
CA PRO A 15 -17.47 24.59 -18.75
C PRO A 15 -16.98 23.78 -19.97
N SER A 16 -17.93 23.29 -20.75
CA SER A 16 -17.76 22.55 -22.02
C SER A 16 -17.56 23.49 -23.22
N ILE A 17 -16.87 23.04 -24.29
CA ILE A 17 -17.07 23.47 -25.70
C ILE A 17 -16.63 22.35 -26.69
N VAL A 18 -17.40 22.23 -27.78
CA VAL A 18 -17.31 21.27 -28.91
C VAL A 18 -16.44 21.81 -30.06
N GLY A 19 -15.69 20.94 -30.79
CA GLY A 19 -15.41 21.17 -32.22
C GLY A 19 -14.13 20.58 -32.87
N SER A 20 -14.27 19.41 -33.52
CA SER A 20 -13.77 19.00 -34.87
C SER A 20 -12.28 18.88 -35.28
N THR A 21 -11.98 17.69 -35.82
CA THR A 21 -11.06 17.31 -36.95
C THR A 21 -9.53 17.30 -36.80
N GLY A 22 -9.00 16.11 -36.50
CA GLY A 22 -8.13 15.32 -37.40
C GLY A 22 -6.68 15.75 -37.64
N VAL A 23 -5.73 15.02 -37.03
CA VAL A 23 -4.45 14.59 -37.63
C VAL A 23 -4.05 13.27 -36.98
N THR A 24 -3.82 12.24 -37.80
CA THR A 24 -3.15 11.00 -37.42
C THR A 24 -1.66 11.27 -37.21
N ALA A 25 -1.23 11.28 -35.95
CA ALA A 25 0.13 11.01 -35.58
C ALA A 25 0.07 9.76 -34.68
N SER A 26 0.31 8.60 -35.29
CA SER A 26 0.56 7.37 -34.55
C SER A 26 1.92 7.55 -33.87
N SER A 27 1.89 8.25 -32.75
CA SER A 27 3.03 8.39 -31.85
C SER A 27 3.19 7.03 -31.18
N GLU A 28 4.30 6.37 -31.45
CA GLU A 28 4.88 5.39 -30.54
C GLU A 28 5.24 6.12 -29.24
N ARG A 29 4.22 6.49 -28.45
CA ARG A 29 4.42 6.74 -27.02
C ARG A 29 4.65 5.37 -26.42
N LYS A 30 5.88 5.13 -25.99
CA LYS A 30 6.21 4.11 -24.98
C LYS A 30 5.05 4.08 -23.98
N SER A 31 4.44 2.90 -23.79
CA SER A 31 3.41 2.68 -22.77
C SER A 31 3.94 3.23 -21.45
N LEU A 32 3.30 4.31 -21.00
CA LEU A 32 3.21 4.60 -19.58
C LEU A 32 2.42 3.39 -19.03
N GLN A 33 2.98 2.69 -18.06
CA GLN A 33 2.46 1.42 -17.56
C GLN A 33 1.09 1.71 -16.94
N ASP A 34 0.02 1.17 -17.54
CA ASP A 34 -1.27 1.15 -16.88
C ASP A 34 -1.11 0.32 -15.59
N GLU A 35 -1.61 0.83 -14.48
CA GLU A 35 -1.71 0.11 -13.21
C GLU A 35 -2.40 -1.25 -13.45
N PRO A 36 -1.81 -2.38 -13.02
CA PRO A 36 -2.45 -3.69 -13.16
C PRO A 36 -3.81 -3.73 -12.47
N GLU A 37 -4.76 -4.48 -13.04
CA GLU A 37 -6.05 -4.69 -12.39
C GLU A 37 -5.85 -5.38 -11.03
N PRO A 38 -6.59 -4.99 -9.98
CA PRO A 38 -6.55 -5.65 -8.69
C PRO A 38 -6.82 -7.15 -8.79
N LEU A 39 -6.13 -7.93 -7.95
CA LEU A 39 -6.39 -9.36 -7.80
C LEU A 39 -7.21 -9.57 -6.53
N GLU A 40 -8.43 -10.06 -6.69
CA GLU A 40 -9.37 -10.29 -5.59
C GLU A 40 -9.39 -11.78 -5.19
N PHE A 41 -9.37 -12.04 -3.88
CA PHE A 41 -9.43 -13.36 -3.27
C PHE A 41 -10.44 -13.35 -2.11
N GLU A 42 -11.18 -14.43 -1.96
CA GLU A 42 -12.11 -14.63 -0.84
C GLU A 42 -12.08 -16.09 -0.39
N GLY A 43 -12.34 -16.32 0.90
CA GLY A 43 -12.37 -17.68 1.43
C GLY A 43 -12.72 -17.77 2.90
N SER A 44 -12.53 -18.96 3.46
CA SER A 44 -12.68 -19.19 4.89
C SER A 44 -11.81 -20.35 5.34
N GLY A 45 -11.22 -20.20 6.52
CA GLY A 45 -10.25 -21.13 7.06
C GLY A 45 -8.93 -21.13 6.26
N ALA A 46 -8.03 -22.03 6.65
CA ALA A 46 -6.75 -22.18 5.97
C ALA A 46 -6.91 -22.61 4.50
N THR A 47 -6.23 -21.92 3.59
CA THR A 47 -6.35 -22.08 2.13
C THR A 47 -5.03 -21.75 1.44
N VAL A 48 -4.75 -22.45 0.35
CA VAL A 48 -3.71 -22.07 -0.61
C VAL A 48 -4.42 -21.62 -1.89
N SER A 49 -4.09 -20.43 -2.41
CA SER A 49 -4.71 -19.91 -3.63
C SER A 49 -4.23 -20.65 -4.88
N ASP A 50 -4.92 -20.44 -6.01
CA ASP A 50 -4.33 -20.69 -7.32
C ASP A 50 -3.16 -19.71 -7.57
N GLU A 51 -2.27 -20.06 -8.50
CA GLU A 51 -1.14 -19.20 -8.91
C GLU A 51 -1.63 -17.94 -9.65
N PHE A 52 -0.94 -16.82 -9.43
CA PHE A 52 -1.18 -15.53 -10.09
C PHE A 52 0.14 -14.81 -10.41
N GLU A 53 0.09 -13.83 -11.30
CA GLU A 53 1.26 -13.06 -11.74
C GLU A 53 1.32 -11.70 -11.03
N LEU A 54 2.50 -11.33 -10.55
CA LEU A 54 2.84 -9.96 -10.18
C LEU A 54 3.75 -9.34 -11.25
N GLU A 55 3.49 -8.09 -11.58
CA GLU A 55 4.31 -7.27 -12.48
C GLU A 55 5.55 -6.69 -11.77
N GLY A 56 5.62 -6.86 -10.44
CA GLY A 56 6.72 -6.43 -9.59
C GLY A 56 6.69 -4.95 -9.23
N GLY A 57 7.42 -4.60 -8.18
CA GLY A 57 7.39 -3.28 -7.54
C GLY A 57 6.48 -3.27 -6.32
N VAL A 58 5.89 -2.11 -6.03
CA VAL A 58 5.00 -1.91 -4.88
C VAL A 58 3.81 -2.85 -5.00
N THR A 59 3.62 -3.68 -3.99
CA THR A 59 2.53 -4.64 -3.86
C THR A 59 1.86 -4.42 -2.53
N ILE A 60 0.59 -4.02 -2.55
CA ILE A 60 -0.21 -3.75 -1.36
C ILE A 60 -1.24 -4.86 -1.20
N ALA A 61 -1.40 -5.38 0.01
CA ALA A 61 -2.46 -6.29 0.38
C ALA A 61 -3.46 -5.57 1.28
N GLU A 62 -4.68 -5.36 0.81
CA GLU A 62 -5.81 -4.95 1.65
C GLU A 62 -6.57 -6.20 2.06
N THR A 63 -6.77 -6.41 3.35
CA THR A 63 -7.33 -7.67 3.85
C THR A 63 -8.35 -7.44 4.97
N ALA A 64 -9.33 -8.33 5.03
CA ALA A 64 -10.26 -8.44 6.13
C ALA A 64 -10.40 -9.89 6.58
N HIS A 65 -10.54 -10.11 7.88
CA HIS A 65 -10.73 -11.43 8.49
C HIS A 65 -11.74 -11.35 9.63
N ASP A 66 -12.78 -12.19 9.56
CA ASP A 66 -13.79 -12.38 10.62
C ASP A 66 -13.53 -13.71 11.32
N GLY A 67 -12.63 -13.70 12.31
CA GLY A 67 -12.22 -14.87 13.10
C GLY A 67 -11.69 -14.51 14.49
N GLU A 68 -11.32 -15.51 15.27
CA GLU A 68 -10.90 -15.33 16.68
C GLU A 68 -9.46 -15.81 16.95
N SER A 69 -8.83 -16.46 15.97
CA SER A 69 -7.51 -17.09 16.10
C SER A 69 -6.50 -16.44 15.14
N ASN A 70 -5.37 -17.12 14.89
CA ASN A 70 -4.35 -16.59 13.99
C ASN A 70 -4.93 -16.33 12.59
N PHE A 71 -4.59 -15.17 12.04
CA PHE A 71 -4.74 -14.84 10.63
C PHE A 71 -3.36 -14.51 10.07
N ILE A 72 -2.86 -15.41 9.24
CA ILE A 72 -1.54 -15.33 8.63
C ILE A 72 -1.72 -15.40 7.12
N VAL A 73 -1.12 -14.45 6.42
CA VAL A 73 -1.10 -14.41 4.95
C VAL A 73 0.34 -14.30 4.50
N GLU A 74 0.83 -15.31 3.79
CA GLU A 74 2.15 -15.33 3.18
C GLU A 74 2.03 -15.27 1.65
N LEU A 75 2.81 -14.39 1.03
CA LEU A 75 2.99 -14.30 -0.41
C LEU A 75 4.19 -15.15 -0.81
N ILE A 76 3.94 -16.26 -1.50
CA ILE A 76 4.95 -17.28 -1.81
C ILE A 76 5.32 -17.22 -3.30
N PRO A 77 6.58 -16.93 -3.68
CA PRO A 77 7.03 -17.06 -5.06
C PRO A 77 7.16 -18.54 -5.44
N THR A 78 6.77 -18.89 -6.65
CA THR A 78 6.86 -20.27 -7.17
C THR A 78 8.25 -20.62 -7.72
N ASP A 79 8.96 -19.62 -8.25
CA ASP A 79 10.29 -19.75 -8.84
C ASP A 79 11.41 -19.08 -8.01
N GLY A 80 11.06 -18.53 -6.83
CA GLY A 80 11.95 -17.80 -5.92
C GLY A 80 12.09 -18.46 -4.55
N ASP A 81 12.99 -17.90 -3.71
CA ASP A 81 13.36 -18.50 -2.42
C ASP A 81 12.78 -17.77 -1.19
N LEU A 82 12.29 -16.52 -1.32
CA LEU A 82 11.85 -15.72 -0.17
C LEU A 82 10.35 -15.45 -0.23
N SER A 83 9.62 -15.96 0.77
CA SER A 83 8.24 -15.56 1.02
C SER A 83 8.17 -14.22 1.74
N GLU A 84 7.12 -13.46 1.45
CA GLU A 84 6.82 -12.23 2.15
C GLU A 84 5.65 -12.45 3.11
N LEU A 85 5.79 -12.01 4.35
CA LEU A 85 4.72 -12.07 5.35
C LEU A 85 3.87 -10.81 5.23
N LEU A 86 2.66 -10.95 4.68
CA LEU A 86 1.76 -9.81 4.47
C LEU A 86 0.95 -9.49 5.73
N VAL A 87 0.47 -10.51 6.43
CA VAL A 87 -0.34 -10.35 7.64
C VAL A 87 0.05 -11.42 8.66
N ASN A 88 0.14 -11.05 9.93
CA ASN A 88 0.32 -11.98 11.05
C ASN A 88 -0.29 -11.42 12.33
N VAL A 89 -1.58 -11.67 12.51
CA VAL A 89 -2.38 -11.14 13.62
C VAL A 89 -3.19 -12.24 14.29
N VAL A 90 -3.87 -11.89 15.39
CA VAL A 90 -4.79 -12.79 16.09
C VAL A 90 -6.15 -12.11 16.20
N GLY A 91 -7.19 -12.77 15.70
CA GLY A 91 -8.58 -12.34 15.77
C GLY A 91 -9.07 -11.65 14.51
N ASP A 92 -10.06 -10.78 14.71
CA ASP A 92 -10.65 -9.92 13.69
C ASP A 92 -9.59 -8.94 13.14
N PHE A 93 -9.64 -8.71 11.83
CA PHE A 93 -8.70 -7.83 11.15
C PHE A 93 -9.38 -7.09 10.00
N ASP A 94 -9.08 -5.81 9.84
CA ASP A 94 -9.40 -4.98 8.68
C ASP A 94 -8.24 -4.00 8.55
N GLY A 95 -7.42 -4.14 7.50
CA GLY A 95 -6.24 -3.31 7.34
C GLY A 95 -5.43 -3.65 6.11
N ALA A 96 -4.31 -2.96 5.95
CA ALA A 96 -3.42 -3.13 4.82
C ALA A 96 -1.96 -3.33 5.24
N SER A 97 -1.21 -3.98 4.35
CA SER A 97 0.25 -4.06 4.40
C SER A 97 0.83 -3.91 3.00
N GLY A 98 2.13 -3.66 2.90
CA GLY A 98 2.77 -3.54 1.60
C GLY A 98 4.21 -3.99 1.60
N VAL A 99 4.66 -4.48 0.44
CA VAL A 99 6.00 -4.98 0.19
C VAL A 99 6.49 -4.54 -1.19
N LEU A 100 7.80 -4.67 -1.43
CA LEU A 100 8.35 -4.61 -2.78
C LEU A 100 8.53 -6.04 -3.29
N ALA A 101 7.64 -6.49 -4.17
CA ALA A 101 7.70 -7.82 -4.77
C ALA A 101 8.49 -7.80 -6.08
N GLU A 102 9.18 -8.90 -6.39
CA GLU A 102 9.71 -9.11 -7.74
C GLU A 102 8.58 -9.49 -8.71
N ALA A 103 8.80 -9.27 -10.01
CA ALA A 103 7.87 -9.75 -11.02
C ALA A 103 7.96 -11.28 -11.12
N GLY A 104 6.82 -11.96 -11.19
CA GLY A 104 6.79 -13.42 -11.33
C GLY A 104 5.48 -14.05 -10.89
N THR A 105 5.50 -15.38 -10.81
CA THR A 105 4.34 -16.20 -10.43
C THR A 105 4.36 -16.48 -8.92
N TYR A 106 3.24 -16.17 -8.26
CA TYR A 106 3.04 -16.29 -6.82
C TYR A 106 1.79 -17.10 -6.48
N LEU A 107 1.72 -17.56 -5.24
CA LEU A 107 0.50 -18.02 -4.59
C LEU A 107 0.40 -17.41 -3.19
N LEU A 108 -0.80 -17.41 -2.61
CA LEU A 108 -1.02 -17.08 -1.21
C LEU A 108 -1.13 -18.37 -0.39
N ASP A 109 -0.41 -18.44 0.73
CA ASP A 109 -0.63 -19.43 1.79
C ASP A 109 -1.29 -18.72 2.97
N ILE A 110 -2.50 -19.14 3.31
CA ILE A 110 -3.38 -18.46 4.27
C ILE A 110 -3.68 -19.44 5.40
N ASP A 111 -3.35 -19.06 6.64
CA ASP A 111 -3.81 -19.73 7.87
C ASP A 111 -4.84 -18.83 8.56
N ALA A 112 -6.05 -19.35 8.73
CA ALA A 112 -7.20 -18.62 9.25
C ALA A 112 -8.18 -19.58 9.94
N ASP A 113 -8.96 -19.08 10.89
CA ASP A 113 -10.11 -19.79 11.46
C ASP A 113 -11.47 -19.24 11.01
N GLY A 114 -11.46 -18.04 10.41
CA GLY A 114 -12.63 -17.26 10.03
C GLY A 114 -12.88 -17.15 8.52
N ALA A 115 -13.82 -16.29 8.15
CA ALA A 115 -13.97 -15.84 6.75
C ALA A 115 -12.97 -14.72 6.47
N TRP A 116 -12.50 -14.60 5.23
CA TRP A 116 -11.57 -13.56 4.84
C TRP A 116 -11.79 -13.09 3.40
N GLU A 117 -11.40 -11.84 3.15
CA GLU A 117 -11.33 -11.18 1.85
C GLU A 117 -9.93 -10.54 1.73
N LEU A 118 -9.35 -10.58 0.53
CA LEU A 118 -8.02 -10.03 0.26
C LEU A 118 -7.98 -9.46 -1.16
N GLU A 119 -7.45 -8.25 -1.30
CA GLU A 119 -7.18 -7.57 -2.56
C GLU A 119 -5.69 -7.27 -2.66
N ILE A 120 -5.04 -7.71 -3.75
CA ILE A 120 -3.67 -7.31 -4.08
C ILE A 120 -3.70 -6.18 -5.11
N LEU A 121 -3.09 -5.06 -4.75
CA LEU A 121 -2.92 -3.88 -5.57
C LEU A 121 -1.45 -3.72 -5.97
N GLN A 122 -1.20 -3.23 -7.19
CA GLN A 122 0.15 -2.92 -7.68
C GLN A 122 0.21 -1.48 -8.18
N PRO A 123 0.10 -0.48 -7.27
CA PRO A 123 -0.14 0.89 -7.66
C PRO A 123 1.01 1.45 -8.50
N ARG A 124 0.66 2.21 -9.55
CA ARG A 124 1.62 2.89 -10.42
C ARG A 124 1.15 4.29 -10.76
N ALA A 125 1.89 5.29 -10.32
CA ALA A 125 1.58 6.68 -10.52
C ALA A 125 2.64 7.41 -11.35
N THR A 126 2.20 8.46 -12.01
CA THR A 126 3.07 9.51 -12.57
C THR A 126 3.29 10.62 -11.56
N GLU A 127 4.32 11.45 -11.76
CA GLU A 127 4.56 12.63 -10.91
C GLU A 127 3.37 13.61 -10.91
N GLU A 128 2.56 13.64 -11.98
CA GLU A 128 1.36 14.50 -12.05
C GLU A 128 0.20 13.98 -11.17
N GLU A 129 0.22 12.71 -10.80
CA GLU A 129 -0.78 12.05 -9.95
C GLU A 129 -0.35 12.01 -8.48
N ALA A 130 0.93 12.24 -8.19
CA ALA A 130 1.50 12.20 -6.85
C ALA A 130 1.29 13.51 -6.09
N ASP A 131 0.82 13.40 -4.86
CA ASP A 131 0.70 14.53 -3.94
C ASP A 131 2.08 14.92 -3.38
N THR A 132 2.35 16.21 -3.25
CA THR A 132 3.60 16.72 -2.67
C THR A 132 3.48 16.87 -1.16
N LEU A 133 4.60 16.73 -0.44
CA LEU A 133 4.68 17.06 0.98
C LEU A 133 4.41 18.58 1.25
N PRO A 134 3.86 18.95 2.42
CA PRO A 134 3.57 18.10 3.57
C PRO A 134 2.25 17.32 3.46
N VAL A 135 2.20 16.15 4.11
CA VAL A 135 0.99 15.32 4.24
C VAL A 135 0.74 14.94 5.71
N GLU A 136 -0.53 14.72 6.04
CA GLU A 136 -0.99 14.31 7.37
C GLU A 136 -1.89 13.08 7.21
N LEU A 137 -1.55 11.99 7.91
CA LEU A 137 -2.25 10.71 7.89
C LEU A 137 -2.66 10.33 9.32
N GLU A 138 -3.84 9.74 9.48
CA GLU A 138 -4.34 9.23 10.76
C GLU A 138 -5.29 8.05 10.54
N CYS A 139 -5.17 7.01 11.38
CA CYS A 139 -6.07 5.86 11.36
C CYS A 139 -6.04 5.11 12.70
N GLU A 140 -6.91 4.11 12.86
CA GLU A 140 -6.91 3.17 14.00
C GLU A 140 -6.36 1.79 13.63
N GLU A 141 -6.35 1.46 12.33
CA GLU A 141 -5.91 0.16 11.80
C GLU A 141 -4.60 0.31 10.99
N PRO A 142 -3.88 -0.80 10.71
CA PRO A 142 -2.83 -0.80 9.69
C PRO A 142 -3.36 -0.30 8.35
N ALA A 143 -2.60 0.58 7.69
CA ALA A 143 -3.05 1.23 6.47
C ALA A 143 -1.89 1.52 5.52
N TRP A 144 -2.24 2.05 4.35
CA TRP A 144 -1.30 2.62 3.42
C TRP A 144 -1.90 3.88 2.78
N ASP A 145 -1.05 4.78 2.27
CA ASP A 145 -1.50 5.94 1.48
C ASP A 145 -0.43 6.37 0.46
N GLY A 146 -0.84 7.20 -0.49
CA GLY A 146 -0.04 7.69 -1.61
C GLY A 146 -0.86 7.66 -2.91
N PRO A 147 -0.23 7.96 -4.06
CA PRO A 147 1.19 8.24 -4.26
C PRO A 147 1.64 9.59 -3.71
N PHE A 148 2.84 9.64 -3.10
CA PHE A 148 3.49 10.89 -2.70
C PHE A 148 4.78 11.12 -3.49
N LEU A 149 5.06 12.38 -3.83
CA LEU A 149 6.31 12.80 -4.44
C LEU A 149 7.27 13.32 -3.35
N PHE A 150 8.35 12.57 -3.12
CA PHE A 150 9.44 12.92 -2.21
C PHE A 150 10.56 13.64 -2.96
N GLU A 151 11.06 14.74 -2.39
CA GLU A 151 12.09 15.61 -2.99
C GLU A 151 13.39 15.66 -2.14
N GLY A 152 13.78 14.51 -1.57
CA GLY A 152 15.00 14.32 -0.80
C GLY A 152 14.80 14.37 0.71
N LEU A 153 15.73 15.05 1.41
CA LEU A 153 15.74 15.15 2.88
C LEU A 153 14.49 15.86 3.42
N GLY A 154 13.70 15.15 4.23
CA GLY A 154 12.53 15.66 4.95
C GLY A 154 12.47 15.23 6.41
N GLN A 155 11.38 15.60 7.09
CA GLN A 155 11.10 15.28 8.49
C GLN A 155 9.78 14.53 8.62
N ALA A 156 9.73 13.51 9.47
CA ALA A 156 8.52 12.79 9.83
C ALA A 156 8.24 12.95 11.34
N ASN A 157 6.97 13.12 11.69
CA ASN A 157 6.47 13.18 13.06
C ASN A 157 5.39 12.11 13.23
N GLY A 158 5.51 11.22 14.22
CA GLY A 158 4.60 10.09 14.40
C GLY A 158 4.08 9.98 15.84
N THR A 159 2.83 9.52 15.98
CA THR A 159 2.25 9.10 17.26
C THR A 159 1.59 7.72 17.13
N HIS A 160 1.60 6.96 18.21
CA HIS A 160 0.91 5.67 18.32
C HIS A 160 0.44 5.45 19.76
N GLU A 161 -0.83 5.08 19.94
CA GLU A 161 -1.42 4.79 21.25
C GLU A 161 -1.56 3.29 21.54
N GLY A 162 -1.15 2.42 20.61
CA GLY A 162 -1.18 0.97 20.74
C GLY A 162 -0.10 0.39 21.66
N SER A 163 -0.04 -0.95 21.69
CA SER A 163 0.81 -1.72 22.62
C SER A 163 1.85 -2.60 21.91
N GLY A 164 1.66 -2.84 20.62
CA GLY A 164 2.45 -3.65 19.72
C GLY A 164 3.22 -2.78 18.73
N ASN A 165 3.39 -3.27 17.50
CA ASN A 165 4.24 -2.60 16.52
C ASN A 165 3.66 -1.25 16.11
N PHE A 166 4.56 -0.28 15.92
CA PHE A 166 4.34 0.93 15.14
C PHE A 166 5.48 1.03 14.13
N ILE A 167 5.23 0.52 12.94
CA ILE A 167 6.21 0.49 11.86
C ILE A 167 5.68 1.35 10.72
N VAL A 168 6.49 2.30 10.29
CA VAL A 168 6.19 3.16 9.15
C VAL A 168 7.30 2.97 8.13
N GLU A 169 6.93 2.56 6.93
CA GLU A 169 7.84 2.41 5.80
C GLU A 169 7.35 3.23 4.61
N VAL A 170 8.30 3.65 3.76
CA VAL A 170 8.00 4.15 2.42
C VAL A 170 8.44 3.09 1.42
N LEU A 171 7.50 2.70 0.55
CA LEU A 171 7.74 1.83 -0.58
C LEU A 171 7.99 2.69 -1.83
N PRO A 172 9.25 2.89 -2.25
CA PRO A 172 9.55 3.64 -3.46
C PRO A 172 9.07 2.89 -4.71
N GLN A 173 8.35 3.57 -5.60
CA GLN A 173 7.80 2.99 -6.83
C GLN A 173 8.89 2.38 -7.74
N ASP A 174 10.04 3.08 -7.84
CA ASP A 174 11.17 2.68 -8.69
C ASP A 174 12.36 2.11 -7.88
N GLY A 175 12.17 1.85 -6.59
CA GLY A 175 13.21 1.37 -5.69
C GLY A 175 13.24 -0.15 -5.52
N GLN A 176 14.31 -0.65 -4.89
CA GLN A 176 14.51 -2.08 -4.59
C GLN A 176 14.37 -2.40 -3.10
N PHE A 177 14.34 -1.38 -2.25
CA PHE A 177 14.27 -1.50 -0.81
C PHE A 177 13.26 -0.49 -0.28
N SER A 178 12.52 -0.89 0.75
CA SER A 178 11.73 0.06 1.53
C SER A 178 12.65 0.98 2.34
N ASP A 179 12.17 2.18 2.59
CA ASP A 179 12.79 3.12 3.52
C ASP A 179 12.04 3.09 4.85
N LEU A 180 12.70 2.58 5.89
CA LEU A 180 12.17 2.50 7.24
C LEU A 180 12.19 3.87 7.92
N VAL A 181 11.02 4.41 8.24
CA VAL A 181 10.86 5.71 8.92
C VAL A 181 10.77 5.50 10.42
N PHE A 182 9.83 4.67 10.89
CA PHE A 182 9.66 4.32 12.31
C PHE A 182 9.65 2.81 12.49
N ASN A 183 10.21 2.32 13.61
CA ASN A 183 10.14 0.93 14.03
C ASN A 183 10.14 0.86 15.55
N GLU A 184 8.94 0.94 16.10
CA GLU A 184 8.72 1.09 17.53
C GLU A 184 7.77 0.01 18.04
N ILE A 185 7.80 -0.22 19.36
CA ILE A 185 6.89 -1.15 20.03
C ILE A 185 6.24 -0.43 21.21
N GLY A 186 4.91 -0.42 21.21
CA GLY A 186 4.07 0.22 22.21
C GLY A 186 3.76 1.68 21.86
N GLN A 187 3.43 2.44 22.91
CA GLN A 187 3.10 3.85 22.77
C GLN A 187 4.31 4.64 22.28
N PHE A 188 4.08 5.52 21.30
CA PHE A 188 5.12 6.31 20.67
C PHE A 188 4.65 7.75 20.41
N GLU A 189 5.59 8.68 20.56
CA GLU A 189 5.48 10.07 20.13
C GLU A 189 6.90 10.56 19.82
N GLY A 190 7.17 10.91 18.57
CA GLY A 190 8.53 11.28 18.17
C GLY A 190 8.64 11.82 16.76
N GLU A 191 9.85 12.27 16.43
CA GLU A 191 10.22 12.80 15.12
C GLU A 191 11.52 12.16 14.62
N THR A 192 11.67 12.05 13.30
CA THR A 192 12.89 11.58 12.65
C THR A 192 13.04 12.26 11.27
N THR A 193 14.16 12.01 10.59
CA THR A 193 14.38 12.47 9.21
C THR A 193 14.38 11.30 8.25
N PHE A 194 13.97 11.53 7.00
CA PHE A 194 14.12 10.59 5.89
C PHE A 194 14.84 11.29 4.72
N ASP A 195 15.41 10.53 3.79
CA ASP A 195 16.07 11.06 2.58
C ASP A 195 15.65 10.19 1.40
N ILE A 196 14.53 10.55 0.77
CA ILE A 196 13.83 9.74 -0.25
C ILE A 196 13.59 10.62 -1.47
N ASP A 197 13.84 10.09 -2.67
CA ASP A 197 13.60 10.78 -3.93
C ASP A 197 12.59 10.00 -4.79
N GLY A 198 11.65 10.72 -5.38
CA GLY A 198 10.69 10.16 -6.35
C GLY A 198 9.35 9.77 -5.72
N ILE A 199 8.59 8.95 -6.46
CA ILE A 199 7.24 8.54 -6.04
C ILE A 199 7.36 7.39 -5.03
N GLY A 200 6.62 7.49 -3.92
CA GLY A 200 6.53 6.44 -2.93
C GLY A 200 5.14 6.32 -2.32
N TYR A 201 4.92 5.20 -1.65
CA TYR A 201 3.69 4.88 -0.91
C TYR A 201 4.06 4.62 0.54
N VAL A 202 3.32 5.19 1.47
CA VAL A 202 3.58 5.00 2.91
C VAL A 202 2.76 3.82 3.38
N THR A 203 3.38 2.87 4.08
CA THR A 203 2.69 1.78 4.79
C THR A 203 2.87 1.96 6.29
N ILE A 204 1.82 1.64 7.04
CA ILE A 204 1.76 1.77 8.49
C ILE A 204 1.25 0.45 9.08
N GLU A 205 2.09 -0.22 9.85
CA GLU A 205 1.69 -1.31 10.74
C GLU A 205 1.47 -0.74 12.15
N ALA A 206 0.26 -0.89 12.69
CA ALA A 206 -0.13 -0.38 14.01
C ALA A 206 -1.18 -1.27 14.68
N ASP A 207 -1.19 -1.35 16.02
CA ASP A 207 -2.22 -2.05 16.81
C ASP A 207 -3.10 -1.11 17.65
N GLY A 208 -3.15 0.17 17.27
CA GLY A 208 -3.99 1.18 17.88
C GLY A 208 -3.93 2.51 17.12
N PRO A 209 -4.65 3.55 17.61
CA PRO A 209 -4.68 4.86 16.96
C PRO A 209 -3.29 5.42 16.71
N TRP A 210 -3.08 5.91 15.50
CA TRP A 210 -1.82 6.52 15.08
C TRP A 210 -2.04 7.77 14.25
N SER A 211 -1.02 8.63 14.24
CA SER A 211 -0.92 9.74 13.30
C SER A 211 0.50 9.88 12.76
N LEU A 212 0.61 10.38 11.53
CA LEU A 212 1.86 10.62 10.85
C LEU A 212 1.79 11.94 10.08
N THR A 213 2.81 12.79 10.24
CA THR A 213 3.05 13.95 9.38
C THR A 213 4.39 13.77 8.70
N MET A 214 4.46 14.06 7.40
CA MET A 214 5.71 14.09 6.63
C MET A 214 5.84 15.44 5.93
N GLU A 215 7.01 16.07 6.03
CA GLU A 215 7.31 17.43 5.53
C GLU A 215 8.69 17.56 4.87
#